data_AF-A0AAW0QUF4-F1
#
_entry.id   AF-A0AAW0QUF4-F1
#
_cell.length_a   1.000
_cell.length_b   1.000
_cell.length_c   1.000
_cell.angle_alpha   90.00
_cell.angle_beta   90.00
_cell.angle_gamma   90.00
#
_symmetry.space_group_name_H-M   'P 1'
#
loop_
_entity.id
_entity.type
_entity.pdbx_description
1 polymer ?
#
loop_
_entity_poly.entity_id
_entity_poly.type
_entity_poly.pdbx_seq_one_letter_code
_entity_poly.pdbx_strand_id
1 'polypeptide(L)'
;MRQFRKKPPQAIHEVYQRAISQRFYVLSRTRCGDLNCPEEIVELTGSTGNIYHVHIAKMPRCDCPHAMKGHQCKHVLYVLSRVLRADSHLVYQLALLSSELRDIFQRAPPIDNAEGGAEKDRSRKAIEGDCPICFCELDESDKTVYCKATCGNNIHTECFEMWAATKRQQNGGSRDPVTCPMCRSPWEGDEDSVKKILNTGVVGREGYVNVASQLGISRVRGE
;
A
#
# COMPACT_ATOMS: atom_id res chain seq x y z
N MET A 1 14.61 19.12 -19.81
CA MET A 1 13.71 17.93 -19.89
C MET A 1 14.45 16.73 -19.32
N ARG A 2 13.84 15.87 -18.48
CA ARG A 2 14.50 14.64 -17.99
C ARG A 2 14.57 13.63 -19.14
N GLN A 3 15.72 13.00 -19.31
CA GLN A 3 15.91 12.01 -20.38
C GLN A 3 15.22 10.69 -20.01
N PHE A 4 14.50 10.10 -20.96
CA PHE A 4 13.90 8.78 -20.80
C PHE A 4 14.97 7.71 -20.63
N ARG A 5 14.80 6.87 -19.61
CA ARG A 5 15.74 5.78 -19.30
C ARG A 5 15.29 4.51 -19.99
N LYS A 6 16.04 4.05 -20.99
CA LYS A 6 15.75 2.79 -21.71
C LYS A 6 15.91 1.54 -20.82
N LYS A 7 16.76 1.61 -19.78
CA LYS A 7 17.01 0.55 -18.80
C LYS A 7 17.17 1.17 -17.41
N PRO A 8 16.85 0.42 -16.33
CA PRO A 8 17.05 0.91 -14.98
C PRO A 8 18.56 1.15 -14.70
N PRO A 9 18.95 2.33 -14.19
CA PRO A 9 20.33 2.56 -13.76
C PRO A 9 20.73 1.60 -12.65
N GLN A 10 21.99 1.15 -12.62
CA GLN A 10 22.47 0.22 -11.59
C GLN A 10 22.27 0.76 -10.17
N ALA A 11 22.51 2.05 -9.95
CA ALA A 11 22.28 2.74 -8.68
C ALA A 11 20.83 2.70 -8.18
N ILE A 12 19.85 2.45 -9.05
CA ILE A 12 18.44 2.33 -8.67
C ILE A 12 18.09 0.92 -8.19
N HIS A 13 18.89 -0.09 -8.55
CA HIS A 13 18.58 -1.48 -8.20
C HIS A 13 18.44 -1.67 -6.69
N GLU A 14 19.40 -1.21 -5.90
CA GLU A 14 19.36 -1.30 -4.43
C GLU A 14 18.17 -0.52 -3.83
N VAL A 15 17.88 0.66 -4.38
CA VAL A 15 16.74 1.48 -3.94
C VAL A 15 15.42 0.78 -4.23
N TYR A 16 15.31 0.15 -5.40
CA TYR A 16 14.15 -0.63 -5.80
C TYR A 16 13.99 -1.89 -4.95
N GLN A 17 15.07 -2.62 -4.67
CA GLN A 17 15.04 -3.77 -3.77
C GLN A 17 14.49 -3.38 -2.40
N ARG A 18 14.97 -2.26 -1.84
CA ARG A 18 14.45 -1.73 -0.58
C ARG A 18 12.98 -1.32 -0.67
N ALA A 19 12.55 -0.80 -1.82
CA ALA A 19 11.14 -0.45 -2.04
C ALA A 19 10.23 -1.68 -2.01
N ILE A 20 10.68 -2.81 -2.55
CA ILE A 20 9.85 -4.03 -2.63
C ILE A 20 10.01 -4.98 -1.44
N SER A 21 11.11 -4.87 -0.67
CA SER A 21 11.40 -5.73 0.48
C SER A 21 11.00 -5.11 1.82
N GLN A 22 11.09 -3.79 1.95
CA GLN A 22 10.73 -3.11 3.19
C GLN A 22 9.22 -2.91 3.26
N ARG A 23 8.69 -3.03 4.47
CA ARG A 23 7.27 -2.87 4.74
C ARG A 23 6.89 -1.38 4.78
N PHE A 24 5.84 -1.05 4.02
CA PHE A 24 5.19 0.24 4.01
C PHE A 24 3.70 0.06 4.27
N TYR A 25 3.08 1.12 4.78
CA TYR A 25 1.65 1.22 5.03
C TYR A 25 1.16 2.46 4.31
N VAL A 26 0.22 2.30 3.39
CA VAL A 26 -0.49 3.41 2.77
C VAL A 26 -1.59 3.85 3.72
N LEU A 27 -1.60 5.13 4.08
CA LEU A 27 -2.55 5.72 5.01
C LEU A 27 -3.72 6.38 4.28
N SER A 28 -3.44 7.04 3.16
CA SER A 28 -4.45 7.68 2.33
C SER A 28 -3.97 7.76 0.87
N ARG A 29 -4.94 7.88 -0.04
CA ARG A 29 -4.73 8.13 -1.47
C ARG A 29 -5.72 9.18 -1.91
N THR A 30 -5.24 10.26 -2.50
CA THR A 30 -6.08 11.38 -2.93
C THR A 30 -5.80 11.67 -4.39
N ARG A 31 -6.81 11.48 -5.25
CA ARG A 31 -6.70 11.84 -6.67
C ARG A 31 -6.73 13.36 -6.81
N CYS A 32 -5.84 13.90 -7.63
CA CYS A 32 -5.79 15.31 -8.00
C CYS A 32 -5.43 15.47 -9.47
N GLY A 33 -5.17 16.70 -9.92
CA GLY A 33 -4.91 17.00 -11.34
C GLY A 33 -6.19 17.11 -12.17
N ASP A 34 -6.04 16.99 -13.49
CA ASP A 34 -7.15 17.09 -14.45
C ASP A 34 -7.28 15.80 -15.29
N LEU A 35 -8.34 15.71 -16.11
CA LEU A 35 -8.60 14.52 -16.95
C LEU A 35 -7.47 14.21 -17.94
N ASN A 36 -6.74 15.23 -18.39
CA ASN A 36 -5.66 15.08 -19.35
C ASN A 36 -4.34 14.72 -18.66
N CYS A 37 -4.13 15.18 -17.43
CA CYS A 37 -2.95 14.92 -16.63
C CYS A 37 -3.36 14.58 -15.19
N PRO A 38 -3.87 13.35 -14.97
CA PRO A 38 -4.23 12.88 -13.64
C PRO A 38 -2.99 12.82 -12.74
N GLU A 39 -3.19 13.12 -11.47
CA GLU A 39 -2.17 13.09 -10.42
C GLU A 39 -2.74 12.38 -9.17
N GLU A 40 -1.87 11.92 -8.28
CA GLU A 40 -2.28 11.31 -7.02
C GLU A 40 -1.28 11.62 -5.90
N ILE A 41 -1.79 12.03 -4.76
CA ILE A 41 -1.03 12.17 -3.52
C ILE A 41 -1.28 10.93 -2.66
N VAL A 42 -0.20 10.27 -2.26
CA VAL A 42 -0.24 9.08 -1.42
C VAL A 42 0.49 9.37 -0.11
N GLU A 43 -0.23 9.27 1.00
CA GLU A 43 0.35 9.31 2.33
C GLU A 43 0.77 7.89 2.73
N LEU A 44 2.03 7.73 3.13
CA LEU A 44 2.54 6.42 3.54
C LEU A 44 3.54 6.53 4.67
N THR A 45 3.67 5.44 5.41
CA THR A 45 4.67 5.29 6.46
C THR A 45 5.42 3.97 6.32
N GLY A 46 6.66 3.92 6.79
CA GLY A 46 7.54 2.76 6.69
C GLY A 46 8.09 2.32 8.05
N SER A 47 9.24 1.66 8.04
CA SER A 47 9.86 1.08 9.24
C SER A 47 10.18 2.07 10.37
N THR A 48 10.21 3.38 10.12
CA THR A 48 10.43 4.40 11.17
C THR A 48 9.14 4.95 11.74
N GLY A 49 8.00 4.68 11.12
CA GLY A 49 6.70 5.27 11.46
C GLY A 49 6.51 6.73 11.03
N ASN A 50 7.49 7.37 10.38
CA ASN A 50 7.31 8.72 9.82
C ASN A 50 6.38 8.67 8.61
N ILE A 51 5.39 9.56 8.61
CA ILE A 51 4.51 9.78 7.45
C ILE A 51 5.27 10.61 6.42
N TYR A 52 5.21 10.14 5.18
CA TYR A 52 5.74 10.81 4.00
C TYR A 52 4.63 10.95 2.95
N HIS A 53 4.65 12.06 2.25
CA HIS A 53 3.76 12.34 1.13
C HIS A 53 4.49 12.06 -0.18
N VAL A 54 3.93 11.18 -0.99
CA VAL A 54 4.40 10.91 -2.34
C VAL A 54 3.41 11.52 -3.33
N HIS A 55 3.89 12.44 -4.14
CA HIS A 55 3.10 13.04 -5.21
C HIS A 55 3.48 12.42 -6.55
N ILE A 56 2.56 11.67 -7.15
CA ILE A 56 2.72 11.08 -8.48
C ILE A 56 2.09 12.03 -9.51
N ALA A 57 2.98 12.69 -10.24
CA ALA A 57 2.67 13.64 -11.31
C ALA A 57 3.71 13.49 -12.43
N LYS A 58 3.74 14.41 -13.41
CA LYS A 58 4.77 14.42 -14.47
C LYS A 58 6.19 14.38 -13.92
N MET A 59 6.41 14.93 -12.74
CA MET A 59 7.65 14.78 -11.99
C MET A 59 7.33 14.19 -10.61
N PRO A 60 7.44 12.86 -10.44
CA PRO A 60 7.17 12.23 -9.16
C PRO A 60 8.08 12.77 -8.04
N ARG A 61 7.50 13.10 -6.89
CA ARG A 61 8.21 13.69 -5.74
C ARG A 61 7.80 13.03 -4.44
N CYS A 62 8.68 13.12 -3.46
CA CYS A 62 8.43 12.69 -2.10
C CYS A 62 9.08 13.70 -1.15
N ASP A 63 8.46 13.95 -0.01
CA ASP A 63 8.97 14.82 1.05
C ASP A 63 10.01 14.15 1.96
N CYS A 64 10.38 12.88 1.71
CA CYS A 64 11.35 12.20 2.56
C CYS A 64 12.76 12.79 2.43
N PRO A 65 13.61 12.67 3.47
CA PRO A 65 14.96 13.27 3.46
C PRO A 65 15.85 12.86 2.28
N HIS A 66 15.68 11.65 1.75
CA HIS A 66 16.43 11.18 0.59
C HIS A 66 16.01 11.90 -0.70
N ALA A 67 14.70 12.13 -0.88
CA ALA A 67 14.16 12.86 -2.02
C ALA A 67 14.44 14.36 -1.95
N MET A 68 14.39 14.95 -0.75
CA MET A 68 14.76 16.36 -0.53
C MET A 68 16.22 16.65 -0.89
N LYS A 69 17.11 15.66 -0.77
CA LYS A 69 18.51 15.75 -1.24
C LYS A 69 18.67 15.58 -2.75
N GLY A 70 17.58 15.47 -3.51
CA GLY A 70 17.59 15.35 -4.96
C GLY A 70 17.72 13.92 -5.50
N HIS A 71 17.65 12.90 -4.64
CA HIS A 71 17.75 11.50 -5.05
C HIS A 71 16.38 10.85 -5.27
N GLN A 72 16.28 9.92 -6.21
CA GLN A 72 15.09 9.09 -6.35
C GLN A 72 14.98 8.16 -5.14
N CYS A 73 13.89 8.25 -4.39
CA CYS A 73 13.72 7.53 -3.13
C CYS A 73 12.91 6.24 -3.31
N LYS A 74 13.08 5.32 -2.36
CA LYS A 74 12.32 4.07 -2.31
C LYS A 74 10.80 4.27 -2.20
N HIS A 75 10.32 5.39 -1.63
CA HIS A 75 8.89 5.64 -1.47
C HIS A 75 8.18 5.87 -2.81
N VAL A 76 8.78 6.67 -3.70
CA VAL A 76 8.26 6.86 -5.07
C VAL A 76 8.24 5.54 -5.83
N LEU A 77 9.33 4.75 -5.73
CA LEU A 77 9.41 3.45 -6.39
C LEU A 77 8.37 2.47 -5.83
N TYR A 78 8.15 2.46 -4.52
CA TYR A 78 7.14 1.64 -3.86
C TYR A 78 5.73 2.01 -4.33
N VAL A 79 5.39 3.30 -4.37
CA VAL A 79 4.07 3.76 -4.83
C VAL A 79 3.83 3.38 -6.29
N LEU A 80 4.77 3.67 -7.18
CA LEU A 80 4.63 3.30 -8.60
C LEU A 80 4.51 1.79 -8.79
N SER A 81 5.31 0.98 -8.08
CA SER A 81 5.36 -0.47 -8.31
C SER A 81 4.28 -1.28 -7.59
N ARG A 82 3.95 -0.94 -6.33
CA ARG A 82 3.07 -1.75 -5.46
C ARG A 82 1.69 -1.14 -5.28
N VAL A 83 1.61 0.19 -5.17
CA VAL A 83 0.33 0.88 -4.95
C VAL A 83 -0.40 1.09 -6.27
N LEU A 84 0.27 1.70 -7.25
CA LEU A 84 -0.31 2.00 -8.56
C LEU A 84 -0.11 0.89 -9.59
N ARG A 85 0.76 -0.10 -9.30
CA ARG A 85 1.05 -1.24 -10.18
C ARG A 85 1.45 -0.82 -11.60
N ALA A 86 2.21 0.28 -11.70
CA ALA A 86 2.71 0.81 -12.96
C ALA A 86 3.65 -0.20 -13.64
N ASP A 87 3.69 -0.14 -14.98
CA ASP A 87 4.59 -0.97 -15.78
C ASP A 87 6.06 -0.77 -15.36
N SER A 88 6.84 -1.85 -15.35
CA SER A 88 8.19 -1.86 -14.78
C SER A 88 9.14 -0.82 -15.38
N HIS A 89 8.96 -0.49 -16.66
CA HIS A 89 9.77 0.50 -17.37
C HIS A 89 9.46 1.96 -16.96
N LEU A 90 8.30 2.21 -16.35
CA LEU A 90 7.89 3.54 -15.86
C LEU A 90 8.31 3.77 -14.41
N VAL A 91 8.43 2.71 -13.61
CA VAL A 91 8.72 2.78 -12.17
C VAL A 91 10.01 3.56 -11.85
N TYR A 92 11.05 3.44 -12.68
CA TYR A 92 12.34 4.08 -12.45
C TYR A 92 12.55 5.38 -13.24
N GLN A 93 11.54 5.89 -13.94
CA GLN A 93 11.66 7.15 -14.66
C GLN A 93 11.69 8.35 -13.68
N LEU A 94 12.39 9.42 -14.08
CA LEU A 94 12.41 10.68 -13.30
C LEU A 94 11.29 11.65 -13.70
N ALA A 95 10.65 11.39 -14.83
CA ALA A 95 9.51 12.13 -15.32
C ALA A 95 8.60 11.18 -16.12
N LEU A 96 7.31 11.48 -16.10
CA LEU A 96 6.26 10.73 -16.78
C LEU A 96 5.52 11.66 -17.75
N LEU A 97 5.01 11.10 -18.84
CA LEU A 97 4.13 11.77 -19.79
C LEU A 97 2.70 11.78 -19.27
N SER A 98 1.89 12.73 -19.75
CA SER A 98 0.46 12.75 -19.44
C SER A 98 -0.26 11.47 -19.91
N SER A 99 0.15 10.89 -21.04
CA SER A 99 -0.37 9.60 -21.49
C SER A 99 -0.01 8.46 -20.55
N GLU A 100 1.25 8.39 -20.12
CA GLU A 100 1.72 7.38 -19.16
C GLU A 100 0.99 7.50 -17.81
N LEU A 101 0.75 8.72 -17.33
CA LEU A 101 -0.03 8.95 -16.11
C LEU A 101 -1.47 8.43 -16.25
N ARG A 102 -2.14 8.74 -17.38
CA ARG A 102 -3.48 8.22 -17.65
C ARG A 102 -3.50 6.69 -17.65
N ASP A 103 -2.54 6.06 -18.32
CA ASP A 103 -2.43 4.60 -18.39
C ASP A 103 -2.19 3.97 -17.01
N ILE A 104 -1.29 4.57 -16.22
CA ILE A 104 -1.01 4.14 -14.84
C ILE A 104 -2.29 4.22 -14.00
N PHE A 105 -2.97 5.36 -13.99
CA PHE A 105 -4.12 5.56 -13.11
C PHE A 105 -5.39 4.85 -13.57
N GLN A 106 -5.52 4.56 -14.87
CA GLN A 106 -6.61 3.73 -15.39
C GLN A 106 -6.48 2.26 -14.95
N ARG A 107 -5.24 1.75 -14.80
CA ARG A 107 -4.96 0.39 -14.33
C ARG A 107 -4.76 0.30 -12.82
N ALA A 108 -4.60 1.43 -12.15
CA ALA A 108 -4.38 1.48 -10.72
C ALA A 108 -5.60 0.94 -9.94
N PRO A 109 -5.39 0.30 -8.78
CA PRO A 109 -6.48 -0.07 -7.89
C PRO A 109 -7.36 1.15 -7.57
N PRO A 110 -8.70 0.95 -7.43
CA PRO A 110 -9.62 2.03 -7.10
C PRO A 110 -9.20 2.72 -5.81
N ILE A 111 -9.56 4.00 -5.71
CA ILE A 111 -9.42 4.77 -4.47
C ILE A 111 -10.79 4.72 -3.81
N ASP A 112 -10.86 4.22 -2.59
CA ASP A 112 -12.07 4.26 -1.76
C ASP A 112 -12.26 5.71 -1.26
N ASN A 113 -12.61 6.62 -2.17
CA ASN A 113 -12.98 7.97 -1.80
C ASN A 113 -14.35 7.93 -1.15
N ALA A 114 -14.41 8.32 0.12
CA ALA A 114 -15.61 8.42 0.94
C ALA A 114 -16.57 9.55 0.53
N GLU A 115 -16.81 9.74 -0.77
CA GLU A 115 -17.84 10.63 -1.29
C GLU A 115 -18.56 9.98 -2.47
N GLY A 116 -19.67 9.30 -2.18
CA GLY A 116 -20.69 8.92 -3.16
C GLY A 116 -21.00 7.42 -3.29
N GLY A 117 -21.93 6.94 -2.44
CA GLY A 117 -23.00 6.02 -2.84
C GLY A 117 -22.66 4.55 -3.15
N ALA A 118 -23.10 3.66 -2.23
CA ALA A 118 -23.43 2.24 -2.42
C ALA A 118 -22.34 1.32 -3.01
N GLU A 119 -21.70 0.63 -2.08
CA GLU A 119 -20.95 -0.62 -2.19
C GLU A 119 -21.29 -1.50 -3.41
N LYS A 120 -20.36 -1.55 -4.36
CA LYS A 120 -19.89 -2.83 -4.89
C LYS A 120 -18.38 -2.79 -4.90
N ASP A 121 -17.82 -3.37 -3.86
CA ASP A 121 -16.39 -3.60 -3.79
C ASP A 121 -15.94 -4.46 -4.97
N ARG A 122 -15.34 -3.79 -5.96
CA ARG A 122 -14.90 -4.40 -7.23
C ARG A 122 -13.76 -5.41 -7.05
N SER A 123 -13.18 -5.50 -5.85
CA SER A 123 -12.10 -6.45 -5.54
C SER A 123 -12.62 -7.76 -4.95
N ARG A 124 -13.81 -7.77 -4.35
CA ARG A 124 -14.42 -8.99 -3.78
C ARG A 124 -14.97 -9.87 -4.89
N LYS A 125 -14.56 -11.13 -4.89
CA LYS A 125 -15.17 -12.15 -5.75
C LYS A 125 -16.56 -12.51 -5.23
N ALA A 126 -17.40 -13.07 -6.11
CA ALA A 126 -18.65 -13.69 -5.67
C ALA A 126 -18.38 -14.69 -4.54
N ILE A 127 -19.33 -14.81 -3.61
CA ILE A 127 -19.27 -15.79 -2.52
C ILE A 127 -19.63 -17.14 -3.15
N GLU A 128 -18.65 -17.73 -3.81
CA GLU A 128 -18.77 -18.99 -4.53
C GLU A 128 -17.52 -19.84 -4.25
N GLY A 129 -17.71 -21.15 -4.17
CA GLY A 129 -16.65 -22.12 -3.90
C GLY A 129 -16.34 -22.28 -2.40
N ASP A 130 -15.18 -22.85 -2.11
CA ASP A 130 -14.84 -23.28 -0.75
C ASP A 130 -14.01 -22.25 0.02
N CYS A 131 -14.25 -22.19 1.32
CA CYS A 131 -13.42 -21.43 2.25
C CYS A 131 -12.00 -22.03 2.29
N PRO A 132 -10.95 -21.24 2.08
CA PRO A 132 -9.59 -21.77 1.92
C PRO A 132 -8.92 -22.24 3.21
N ILE A 133 -9.60 -22.11 4.35
CA ILE A 133 -9.11 -22.52 5.67
C ILE A 133 -9.76 -23.84 6.09
N CYS A 134 -11.09 -23.91 6.04
CA CYS A 134 -11.84 -25.10 6.48
C CYS A 134 -12.23 -26.04 5.33
N PHE A 135 -12.13 -25.58 4.07
CA PHE A 135 -12.57 -26.31 2.88
C PHE A 135 -14.06 -26.66 2.88
N CYS A 136 -14.87 -25.92 3.63
CA CYS A 136 -16.33 -25.96 3.55
C CYS A 136 -16.83 -24.96 2.50
N GLU A 137 -17.92 -25.31 1.82
CA GLU A 137 -18.60 -24.40 0.89
C GLU A 137 -18.95 -23.07 1.57
N LEU A 138 -18.79 -21.98 0.84
CA LEU A 138 -19.22 -20.64 1.24
C LEU A 138 -20.62 -20.39 0.69
N ASP A 139 -21.54 -19.95 1.54
CA ASP A 139 -22.89 -19.55 1.16
C ASP A 139 -23.12 -18.05 1.32
N GLU A 140 -24.08 -17.47 0.61
CA GLU A 140 -24.44 -16.04 0.75
C GLU A 140 -24.95 -15.69 2.16
N SER A 141 -25.49 -16.67 2.89
CA SER A 141 -25.91 -16.52 4.29
C SER A 141 -24.74 -16.52 5.29
N ASP A 142 -23.54 -16.93 4.86
CA ASP A 142 -22.37 -16.99 5.73
C ASP A 142 -21.78 -15.60 6.01
N LYS A 143 -21.36 -15.42 7.26
CA LYS A 143 -20.50 -14.26 7.62
C LYS A 143 -19.10 -14.48 7.04
N THR A 144 -18.76 -13.66 6.05
CA THR A 144 -17.51 -13.77 5.32
C THR A 144 -16.73 -12.46 5.30
N VAL A 145 -15.41 -12.58 5.44
CA VAL A 145 -14.41 -11.56 5.13
C VAL A 145 -13.73 -11.92 3.82
N TYR A 146 -13.00 -10.99 3.22
CA TYR A 146 -12.30 -11.26 1.96
C TYR A 146 -11.02 -10.45 1.85
N CYS A 147 -10.14 -10.89 0.95
CA CYS A 147 -8.86 -10.23 0.75
C CYS A 147 -9.01 -8.95 -0.09
N LYS A 148 -9.10 -7.79 0.58
CA LYS A 148 -9.08 -6.45 -0.04
C LYS A 148 -7.76 -6.15 -0.78
N ALA A 149 -6.65 -6.67 -0.27
CA ALA A 149 -5.31 -6.30 -0.74
C ALA A 149 -4.95 -6.82 -2.15
N THR A 150 -5.41 -8.01 -2.54
CA THR A 150 -4.92 -8.64 -3.80
C THR A 150 -5.90 -9.59 -4.46
N CYS A 151 -6.32 -10.67 -3.78
CA CYS A 151 -6.93 -11.79 -4.48
C CYS A 151 -8.46 -11.82 -4.45
N GLY A 152 -9.11 -11.02 -3.59
CA GLY A 152 -10.57 -10.94 -3.54
C GLY A 152 -11.29 -12.17 -3.00
N ASN A 153 -10.57 -13.23 -2.61
CA ASN A 153 -11.18 -14.47 -2.15
C ASN A 153 -11.90 -14.26 -0.80
N ASN A 154 -13.08 -14.85 -0.70
CA ASN A 154 -13.90 -14.92 0.50
C ASN A 154 -13.41 -16.00 1.46
N ILE A 155 -13.59 -15.76 2.74
CA ILE A 155 -13.19 -16.63 3.85
C ILE A 155 -14.25 -16.43 4.94
N HIS A 156 -14.71 -17.49 5.60
CA HIS A 156 -15.55 -17.33 6.80
C HIS A 156 -14.86 -16.44 7.82
N THR A 157 -15.61 -15.51 8.43
CA THR A 157 -15.08 -14.57 9.43
C THR A 157 -14.37 -15.31 10.56
N GLU A 158 -15.01 -16.34 11.13
CA GLU A 158 -14.47 -17.14 12.23
C GLU A 158 -13.18 -17.89 11.82
N CYS A 159 -13.14 -18.42 10.59
CA CYS A 159 -11.96 -19.08 10.06
C CYS A 159 -10.78 -18.10 9.96
N PHE A 160 -11.04 -16.90 9.47
CA PHE A 160 -10.01 -15.87 9.36
C PHE A 160 -9.52 -15.38 10.73
N GLU A 161 -10.41 -15.22 11.71
CA GLU A 161 -10.06 -14.85 13.08
C GLU A 161 -9.13 -15.87 13.73
N MET A 162 -9.43 -17.16 13.58
CA MET A 162 -8.56 -18.25 14.06
C MET A 162 -7.19 -18.21 13.37
N TRP A 163 -7.17 -18.07 12.04
CA TRP A 163 -5.91 -17.94 11.29
C TRP A 163 -5.08 -16.75 11.75
N ALA A 164 -5.71 -15.58 11.92
CA ALA A 164 -5.08 -14.38 12.42
C ALA A 164 -4.48 -14.58 13.82
N ALA A 165 -5.22 -15.22 14.72
CA ALA A 165 -4.76 -15.54 16.07
C ALA A 165 -3.58 -16.50 16.07
N THR A 166 -3.65 -17.60 15.31
CA THR A 166 -2.56 -18.57 15.18
C THR A 166 -1.31 -17.93 14.60
N LYS A 167 -1.43 -17.09 13.57
CA LYS A 167 -0.27 -16.40 12.99
C LYS A 167 0.36 -15.41 13.96
N ARG A 168 -0.44 -14.66 14.71
CA ARG A 168 0.07 -13.76 15.76
C ARG A 168 0.83 -14.52 16.85
N GLN A 169 0.37 -15.72 17.22
CA GLN A 169 1.05 -16.58 18.20
C GLN A 169 2.33 -17.22 17.66
N GLN A 170 2.29 -17.80 16.44
CA GLN A 170 3.46 -18.41 15.79
C GLN A 170 4.62 -17.43 15.60
N ASN A 171 4.27 -16.16 15.42
CA ASN A 171 5.22 -15.07 15.25
C ASN A 171 5.95 -14.70 16.56
N GLY A 172 5.64 -15.31 17.71
CA GLY A 172 6.45 -15.16 18.94
C GLY A 172 6.53 -13.73 19.47
N GLY A 173 5.56 -12.88 19.14
CA GLY A 173 5.58 -11.44 19.43
C GLY A 173 6.20 -10.57 18.33
N SER A 174 6.59 -11.14 17.18
CA SER A 174 6.92 -10.35 15.99
C SER A 174 5.67 -9.59 15.53
N ARG A 175 5.88 -8.34 15.11
CA ARG A 175 4.82 -7.43 14.63
C ARG A 175 4.43 -7.68 13.18
N ASP A 176 4.66 -8.90 12.68
CA ASP A 176 4.36 -9.24 11.30
C ASP A 176 2.84 -9.25 11.07
N PRO A 177 2.38 -8.62 9.97
CA PRO A 177 0.95 -8.58 9.65
C PRO A 177 0.42 -9.99 9.44
N VAL A 178 -0.82 -10.19 9.86
CA VAL A 178 -1.61 -11.34 9.38
C VAL A 178 -1.66 -11.25 7.85
N THR A 179 -1.40 -12.35 7.17
CA THR A 179 -1.43 -12.43 5.71
C THR A 179 -2.66 -13.18 5.24
N CYS A 180 -3.08 -12.93 4.01
CA CYS A 180 -4.14 -13.69 3.34
C CYS A 180 -3.71 -15.17 3.21
N PRO A 181 -4.53 -16.13 3.67
CA PRO A 181 -4.25 -17.56 3.49
C PRO A 181 -4.05 -17.97 2.02
N MET A 182 -4.71 -17.26 1.10
CA MET A 182 -4.69 -17.59 -0.33
C MET A 182 -3.49 -17.02 -1.07
N CYS A 183 -3.32 -15.69 -1.04
CA CYS A 183 -2.27 -15.03 -1.82
C CYS A 183 -1.08 -14.57 -0.99
N ARG A 184 -1.11 -14.75 0.34
CA ARG A 184 -0.08 -14.33 1.30
C ARG A 184 0.22 -12.83 1.34
N SER A 185 -0.55 -12.01 0.63
CA SER A 185 -0.49 -10.55 0.76
C SER A 185 -0.86 -10.14 2.19
N PRO A 186 -0.26 -9.07 2.74
CA PRO A 186 -0.67 -8.51 4.03
C PRO A 186 -2.18 -8.26 4.06
N TRP A 187 -2.84 -8.67 5.13
CA TRP A 187 -4.28 -8.51 5.27
C TRP A 187 -4.63 -7.06 5.56
N GLU A 188 -5.57 -6.52 4.80
CA GLU A 188 -6.12 -5.17 4.96
C GLU A 188 -7.50 -5.31 5.58
N GLY A 189 -7.56 -5.19 6.91
CA GLY A 189 -8.81 -5.29 7.66
C GLY A 189 -8.66 -4.52 8.95
N ASP A 190 -8.83 -3.19 8.88
CA ASP A 190 -9.10 -2.29 10.01
C ASP A 190 -9.09 -0.82 9.54
N GLU A 191 -10.04 -0.43 8.68
CA GLU A 191 -10.13 0.97 8.23
C GLU A 191 -10.43 1.94 9.39
N ASP A 192 -11.03 1.46 10.49
CA ASP A 192 -11.22 2.22 11.73
C ASP A 192 -9.91 2.49 12.51
N SER A 193 -8.87 1.68 12.29
CA SER A 193 -7.57 1.89 12.91
C SER A 193 -6.78 2.96 12.15
N VAL A 194 -6.88 3.02 10.83
CA VAL A 194 -6.15 3.98 9.97
C VAL A 194 -6.61 5.43 10.21
N LYS A 195 -7.93 5.67 10.33
CA LYS A 195 -8.47 7.02 10.63
C LYS A 195 -8.11 7.50 12.05
N LYS A 196 -7.98 6.59 13.03
CA LYS A 196 -7.50 6.93 14.39
C LYS A 196 -6.00 7.20 14.45
N ILE A 197 -5.20 6.59 13.57
CA ILE A 197 -3.75 6.78 13.49
C ILE A 197 -3.36 8.20 13.06
N LEU A 198 -4.06 8.78 12.08
CA LEU A 198 -3.77 10.14 11.58
C LEU A 198 -4.02 11.21 12.66
N ASN A 199 -5.06 11.04 13.48
CA ASN A 199 -5.45 12.02 14.51
C ASN A 199 -4.61 11.97 15.81
N THR A 200 -3.71 11.00 15.95
CA THR A 200 -2.92 10.80 17.19
C THR A 200 -1.40 10.81 16.95
N GLY A 201 -0.95 11.09 15.73
CA GLY A 201 0.47 11.14 15.40
C GLY A 201 1.21 12.25 16.17
N VAL A 202 2.41 11.95 16.66
CA VAL A 202 3.25 12.94 17.37
C VAL A 202 4.22 13.56 16.38
N VAL A 203 4.28 14.89 16.34
CA VAL A 203 5.26 15.62 15.51
C VAL A 203 6.65 15.47 16.11
N GLY A 204 7.57 14.86 15.36
CA GLY A 204 8.96 14.68 15.76
C GLY A 204 9.78 15.95 15.63
N ARG A 205 11.01 15.95 16.18
CA ARG A 205 11.94 17.10 16.10
C ARG A 205 12.29 17.53 14.68
N GLU A 206 12.19 16.61 13.72
CA GLU A 206 12.45 16.86 12.30
C GLU A 206 11.21 17.36 11.53
N GLY A 207 10.09 17.62 12.22
CA GLY A 207 8.86 18.17 11.65
C GLY A 207 7.90 17.15 11.03
N TYR A 208 8.25 15.86 11.00
CA TYR A 208 7.37 14.80 10.48
C TYR A 208 6.41 14.27 11.56
N VAL A 209 5.18 13.94 11.14
CA VAL A 209 4.23 13.19 11.96
C VAL A 209 4.68 11.74 12.06
N ASN A 210 4.83 11.22 13.27
CA ASN A 210 5.23 9.83 13.53
C ASN A 210 4.08 9.02 14.14
N VAL A 211 3.86 7.84 13.57
CA VAL A 211 2.81 6.90 13.95
C VAL A 211 3.35 5.52 14.36
N ALA A 212 4.64 5.43 14.71
CA ALA A 212 5.29 4.16 15.02
C ALA A 212 4.65 3.43 16.22
N SER A 213 4.30 4.15 17.28
CA SER A 213 3.67 3.58 18.48
C SER A 213 2.30 2.97 18.19
N GLN A 214 1.52 3.63 17.34
CA GLN A 214 0.16 3.29 16.98
C GLN A 214 0.11 2.09 16.05
N LEU A 215 1.06 2.01 15.13
CA LEU A 215 1.20 0.88 14.20
C LEU A 215 1.99 -0.30 14.78
N GLY A 216 2.42 -0.21 16.04
CA GLY A 216 3.30 -1.21 16.61
C GLY A 216 4.56 -1.41 15.77
N ILE A 217 5.19 -0.33 15.29
CA ILE A 217 6.46 -0.38 14.55
C ILE A 217 7.63 -0.23 15.56
N SER A 218 8.60 -1.14 15.51
CA SER A 218 9.79 -1.05 16.38
C SER A 218 10.64 0.13 15.93
N ARG A 219 11.08 0.97 16.88
CA ARG A 219 11.97 2.10 16.58
C ARG A 219 13.44 1.68 16.45
N VAL A 220 13.76 0.46 16.87
CA VAL A 220 15.10 -0.12 16.70
C VAL A 220 15.23 -0.55 15.24
N ARG A 221 16.19 0.03 14.52
CA ARG A 221 16.56 -0.50 13.20
C ARG A 221 17.22 -1.85 13.43
N GLY A 222 16.62 -2.92 12.90
CA GLY A 222 17.29 -4.22 12.87
C GLY A 222 18.63 -4.06 12.18
N GLU A 223 19.69 -4.46 12.88
CA GLU A 223 21.04 -4.62 12.33
C GLU A 223 21.07 -5.73 11.28
#